data_AF-A0A6I7X4W0-F1
#
_entry.id   AF-A0A6I7X4W0-F1
#
_cell.length_a   1.000
_cell.length_b   1.000
_cell.length_c   1.000
_cell.angle_alpha   90.00
_cell.angle_beta   90.00
_cell.angle_gamma   90.00
#
_symmetry.space_group_name_H-M   'P 1'
#
loop_
_entity.id
_entity.type
_entity.pdbx_description
1 polymer ?
#
loop_
_entity_poly.entity_id
_entity_poly.type
_entity_poly.pdbx_seq_one_letter_code
_entity_poly.pdbx_strand_id
1 'polypeptide(L)'
;MNIKRYIINVLVLATFISILSGCSTKRDSAVATELANIKLELARAELAQAELAQTERADTPTLADIKDIAEEGFIFGLPIVMNYAVMNEFTIDKSSGQHKATFNRIFNDTQVFTY
;
A
#
# COMPACT_ATOMS: atom_id res chain seq x y z
N MET A 1 -20.73 17.14 -22.98
CA MET A 1 -21.83 16.37 -22.37
C MET A 1 -22.14 16.99 -21.00
N ASN A 2 -23.41 17.32 -20.77
CA ASN A 2 -23.87 18.48 -19.99
C ASN A 2 -23.77 18.35 -18.46
N ILE A 3 -22.71 18.88 -17.85
CA ILE A 3 -22.51 18.90 -16.38
C ILE A 3 -23.63 19.64 -15.64
N LYS A 4 -24.20 20.69 -16.26
CA LYS A 4 -25.36 21.42 -15.72
C LYS A 4 -26.62 20.54 -15.65
N ARG A 5 -26.82 19.63 -16.62
CA ARG A 5 -27.96 18.70 -16.60
C ARG A 5 -27.79 17.60 -15.54
N TYR A 6 -26.55 17.19 -15.27
CA TYR A 6 -26.24 16.23 -14.21
C TYR A 6 -26.53 16.81 -12.82
N ILE A 7 -26.09 18.04 -12.55
CA ILE A 7 -26.34 18.71 -11.26
C ILE A 7 -27.85 18.92 -11.03
N ILE A 8 -28.60 19.32 -12.06
CA ILE A 8 -30.06 19.49 -11.96
C ILE A 8 -30.74 18.15 -11.67
N ASN A 9 -30.34 17.06 -12.33
CA ASN A 9 -30.92 15.74 -12.09
C ASN A 9 -30.61 15.19 -10.68
N VAL A 10 -29.38 15.40 -10.19
CA VAL A 10 -28.98 14.99 -8.82
C VAL A 10 -29.76 15.78 -7.77
N LEU A 11 -29.95 17.09 -7.97
CA LEU A 11 -30.71 17.93 -7.06
C LEU A 11 -32.20 17.57 -7.07
N VAL A 12 -32.80 17.33 -8.24
CA VAL A 12 -34.19 16.90 -8.38
C VAL A 12 -34.41 15.52 -7.72
N LEU A 13 -33.50 14.56 -7.93
CA LEU A 13 -33.56 13.25 -7.31
C LEU A 13 -33.47 13.34 -5.78
N ALA A 14 -32.53 14.15 -5.26
CA ALA A 14 -32.38 14.36 -3.82
C ALA A 14 -33.65 14.97 -3.20
N THR A 15 -34.27 15.95 -3.86
CA THR A 15 -35.52 16.54 -3.37
C THR A 15 -36.70 15.57 -3.39
N PHE A 16 -36.77 14.66 -4.38
CA PHE A 16 -37.80 13.63 -4.44
C PHE A 16 -37.69 12.61 -3.30
N ILE A 17 -36.47 12.21 -2.94
CA ILE A 17 -36.20 11.26 -1.84
C ILE A 17 -36.57 11.89 -0.49
N SER A 18 -36.33 13.20 -0.30
CA SER A 18 -36.72 13.92 0.92
C SER A 18 -38.24 14.08 1.08
N ILE A 19 -39.01 14.15 -0.01
CA ILE A 19 -40.47 14.24 0.06
C ILE A 19 -41.09 12.87 0.37
N LEU A 20 -40.52 11.77 -0.15
CA LEU A 20 -40.99 10.41 0.15
C LEU A 20 -40.75 10.00 1.62
N SER A 21 -39.76 10.59 2.29
CA SER A 21 -39.48 10.34 3.71
C SER A 21 -40.40 11.14 4.66
N GLY A 22 -41.27 12.01 4.13
CA GLY A 22 -42.26 12.78 4.89
C GLY A 22 -43.55 12.02 5.26
N CYS A 23 -43.79 10.84 4.70
CA CYS A 23 -44.98 10.01 4.98
C CYS A 23 -44.64 8.78 5.83
N SER A 24 -44.14 8.96 7.06
CA SER A 24 -44.46 8.07 8.18
C SER A 24 -43.90 8.62 9.50
N THR A 25 -44.68 9.43 10.19
CA THR A 25 -44.42 9.79 11.61
C THR A 25 -44.96 8.74 12.59
N LYS A 26 -45.51 7.62 12.10
CA LYS A 26 -45.86 6.48 12.95
C LYS A 26 -44.76 5.42 12.81
N ARG A 27 -43.86 5.39 13.80
CA ARG A 27 -43.10 4.17 14.08
C ARG A 27 -44.09 3.14 14.60
N ASP A 28 -44.64 2.32 13.70
CA ASP A 28 -45.37 1.12 14.09
C ASP A 28 -44.48 0.32 15.04
N SER A 29 -45.04 -0.15 16.16
CA SER A 29 -44.26 -0.80 17.24
C SER A 29 -43.46 -2.01 16.77
N ALA A 30 -43.87 -2.62 15.65
CA ALA A 30 -43.15 -3.70 14.97
C ALA A 30 -41.79 -3.24 14.39
N VAL A 31 -41.74 -2.04 13.77
CA VAL A 31 -40.51 -1.48 13.17
C VAL A 31 -39.53 -1.02 14.25
N ALA A 32 -40.03 -0.60 15.42
CA ALA A 32 -39.18 -0.23 16.55
C ALA A 32 -38.34 -1.41 17.07
N THR A 33 -38.90 -2.62 17.08
CA THR A 33 -38.21 -3.87 17.44
C THR A 33 -37.13 -4.26 16.43
N GLU A 34 -37.41 -4.14 15.13
CA GLU A 34 -36.42 -4.43 14.08
C GLU A 34 -35.26 -3.44 14.13
N LEU A 35 -35.54 -2.16 14.39
CA LEU A 35 -34.52 -1.11 14.48
C LEU A 35 -33.62 -1.29 15.72
N ALA A 36 -34.14 -1.86 16.81
CA ALA A 36 -33.35 -2.23 17.98
C ALA A 36 -32.36 -3.38 17.69
N ASN A 37 -32.80 -4.39 16.93
CA ASN A 37 -31.95 -5.50 16.53
C ASN A 37 -30.84 -5.03 15.57
N ILE A 38 -31.16 -4.15 14.62
CA ILE A 38 -30.16 -3.57 13.69
C ILE A 38 -29.10 -2.76 14.45
N LYS A 39 -29.50 -1.97 15.46
CA LYS A 39 -28.54 -1.20 16.29
C LYS A 39 -27.59 -2.10 17.06
N LEU A 40 -28.08 -3.23 17.54
CA LEU A 40 -27.28 -4.19 18.29
C LEU A 40 -26.27 -4.92 17.39
N GLU A 41 -26.65 -5.24 16.15
CA GLU A 41 -25.74 -5.80 15.15
C GLU A 41 -24.68 -4.79 14.67
N LEU A 42 -25.03 -3.51 14.51
CA LEU A 42 -24.07 -2.45 14.19
C LEU A 42 -23.02 -2.29 15.30
N ALA A 43 -23.44 -2.30 16.57
CA ALA A 43 -22.53 -2.21 17.71
C ALA A 43 -21.56 -3.41 17.80
N ARG A 44 -22.02 -4.61 17.44
CA ARG A 44 -21.16 -5.80 17.32
C ARG A 44 -20.15 -5.68 16.19
N ALA A 45 -20.56 -5.10 15.06
CA ALA A 45 -19.67 -4.83 13.93
C ALA A 45 -18.59 -3.79 14.27
N GLU A 46 -18.91 -2.75 15.05
CA GLU A 46 -17.94 -1.74 15.51
C GLU A 46 -16.89 -2.34 16.46
N LEU A 47 -17.28 -3.26 17.34
CA LEU A 47 -16.35 -4.00 18.22
C LEU A 47 -15.44 -4.94 17.43
N ALA A 48 -15.99 -5.64 16.42
CA ALA A 48 -15.20 -6.49 15.52
C ALA A 48 -14.18 -5.68 14.69
N GLN A 49 -14.54 -4.47 14.26
CA GLN A 49 -13.60 -3.55 13.60
C GLN A 49 -12.52 -3.03 14.56
N ALA A 50 -12.85 -2.84 15.83
CA ALA A 50 -11.88 -2.43 16.84
C ALA A 50 -10.85 -3.52 17.16
N GLU A 51 -11.25 -4.80 17.20
CA GLU A 51 -10.33 -5.93 17.35
C GLU A 51 -9.37 -6.04 16.15
N LEU A 52 -9.88 -5.91 14.92
CA LEU A 52 -9.04 -5.91 13.71
C LEU A 52 -8.03 -4.74 13.71
N ALA A 53 -8.45 -3.56 14.13
CA ALA A 53 -7.58 -2.38 14.25
C ALA A 53 -6.56 -2.46 15.40
N GLN A 54 -6.82 -3.31 16.41
CA GLN A 54 -5.85 -3.64 17.47
C GLN A 54 -4.84 -4.68 16.99
N THR A 55 -5.26 -5.68 16.22
CA THR A 55 -4.32 -6.65 15.63
C THR A 55 -3.35 -5.99 14.63
N GLU A 56 -3.80 -5.04 13.81
CA GLU A 56 -2.92 -4.31 12.90
C GLU A 56 -1.87 -3.46 13.65
N ARG A 57 -2.23 -2.89 14.81
CA ARG A 57 -1.29 -2.11 15.63
C ARG A 57 -0.29 -2.99 16.40
N ALA A 58 -0.68 -4.21 16.76
CA ALA A 58 0.18 -5.12 17.49
C ALA A 58 1.32 -5.67 16.62
N ASP A 59 1.07 -5.86 15.32
CA ASP A 59 2.03 -6.43 14.37
C ASP A 59 2.80 -5.37 13.55
N THR A 60 2.55 -4.07 13.78
CA THR A 60 3.32 -3.03 13.10
C THR A 60 4.70 -2.91 13.77
N PRO A 61 5.82 -3.19 13.05
CA PRO A 61 7.14 -3.10 13.63
C PRO A 61 7.42 -1.67 14.12
N THR A 62 8.04 -1.56 15.30
CA THR A 62 8.42 -0.26 15.84
C THR A 62 9.59 0.33 15.03
N LEU A 63 9.85 1.62 15.20
CA LEU A 63 10.99 2.26 14.52
C LEU A 63 12.34 1.62 14.89
N ALA A 64 12.47 1.12 16.12
CA ALA A 64 13.65 0.38 16.56
C ALA A 64 13.79 -0.95 15.81
N ASP A 65 12.70 -1.72 15.71
CA ASP A 65 12.70 -3.01 14.98
C ASP A 65 13.04 -2.81 13.50
N ILE A 66 12.52 -1.76 12.87
CA ILE A 66 12.83 -1.42 11.48
C ILE A 66 14.32 -1.10 11.31
N LYS A 67 14.93 -0.39 12.28
CA LYS A 67 16.34 -0.05 12.26
C LYS A 67 17.21 -1.30 12.37
N ASP A 68 16.88 -2.21 13.28
CA ASP A 68 17.63 -3.45 13.49
C ASP A 68 17.53 -4.37 12.24
N ILE A 69 16.33 -4.51 11.67
CA ILE A 69 16.12 -5.26 10.41
C ILE A 69 16.89 -4.62 9.24
N ALA A 70 16.94 -3.28 9.18
CA ALA A 70 17.69 -2.59 8.13
C ALA A 70 19.21 -2.76 8.29
N GLU A 71 19.73 -2.77 9.52
CA GLU A 71 21.15 -3.03 9.79
C GLU A 71 21.54 -4.45 9.39
N GLU A 72 20.73 -5.45 9.75
CA GLU A 72 20.92 -6.83 9.32
C GLU A 72 20.84 -6.96 7.79
N GLY A 73 19.82 -6.36 7.17
CA GLY A 73 19.65 -6.35 5.72
C GLY A 73 20.82 -5.69 4.98
N PHE A 74 21.41 -4.63 5.55
CA PHE A 74 22.60 -3.99 5.00
C PHE A 74 23.83 -4.90 5.07
N ILE A 75 24.06 -5.57 6.21
CA ILE A 75 25.19 -6.49 6.39
C ILE A 75 25.11 -7.64 5.37
N PHE A 76 23.94 -8.27 5.21
CA PHE A 76 23.76 -9.35 4.25
C PHE A 76 23.73 -8.88 2.79
N GLY A 77 23.22 -7.66 2.54
CA GLY A 77 23.14 -7.07 1.21
C GLY A 77 24.45 -6.50 0.68
N LEU A 78 25.36 -6.07 1.57
CA LEU A 78 26.61 -5.42 1.22
C LEU A 78 27.44 -6.20 0.17
N PRO A 79 27.74 -7.50 0.32
CA PRO A 79 28.51 -8.23 -0.68
C PRO A 79 27.78 -8.31 -2.03
N ILE A 80 26.45 -8.33 -2.06
CA ILE A 80 25.68 -8.40 -3.31
C ILE A 80 25.80 -7.08 -4.07
N VAL A 81 25.58 -5.95 -3.38
CA VAL A 81 25.65 -4.62 -3.99
C VAL A 81 27.08 -4.34 -4.47
N MET A 82 28.09 -4.70 -3.68
CA MET A 82 29.50 -4.51 -4.07
C MET A 82 29.89 -5.36 -5.28
N ASN A 83 29.49 -6.63 -5.34
CA ASN A 83 29.74 -7.47 -6.52
C ASN A 83 29.00 -6.94 -7.75
N TYR A 84 27.76 -6.47 -7.58
CA TYR A 84 26.99 -5.89 -8.68
C TYR A 84 27.63 -4.60 -9.19
N ALA A 85 28.12 -3.73 -8.30
CA ALA A 85 28.82 -2.52 -8.68
C ALA A 85 30.07 -2.83 -9.53
N VAL A 86 30.89 -3.79 -9.10
CA VAL A 86 32.06 -4.24 -9.88
C VAL A 86 31.65 -4.81 -11.24
N MET A 87 30.60 -5.64 -11.27
CA MET A 87 30.08 -6.20 -12.52
C MET A 87 29.58 -5.10 -13.46
N ASN A 88 28.89 -4.08 -12.94
CA ASN A 88 28.38 -2.96 -13.72
C ASN A 88 29.54 -2.20 -14.39
N GLU A 89 30.54 -1.79 -13.61
CA GLU A 89 31.70 -1.06 -14.10
C GLU A 89 32.52 -1.85 -15.11
N PHE A 90 32.70 -3.16 -14.90
CA PHE A 90 33.57 -3.96 -15.78
C PHE A 90 32.86 -4.46 -17.05
N THR A 91 31.53 -4.61 -17.03
CA THR A 91 30.81 -5.39 -18.05
C THR A 91 29.60 -4.67 -18.66
N ILE A 92 28.89 -3.85 -17.88
CA ILE A 92 27.61 -3.23 -18.31
C ILE A 92 27.85 -1.81 -18.82
N ASP A 93 28.46 -0.95 -18.01
CA ASP A 93 28.75 0.43 -18.39
C ASP A 93 29.98 0.49 -19.29
N LYS A 94 29.75 0.79 -20.56
CA LYS A 94 30.82 0.95 -21.57
C LYS A 94 31.51 2.31 -21.51
N SER A 95 30.94 3.27 -20.81
CA SER A 95 31.52 4.59 -20.59
C SER A 95 32.41 4.63 -19.34
N SER A 96 32.38 3.58 -18.51
CA SER A 96 33.28 3.43 -17.38
C SER A 96 34.73 3.33 -17.84
N GLY A 97 35.62 4.07 -17.19
CA GLY A 97 37.07 3.95 -17.38
C GLY A 97 37.64 2.61 -16.92
N GLN A 98 36.82 1.76 -16.27
CA GLN A 98 37.18 0.42 -15.81
C GLN A 98 36.52 -0.68 -16.65
N HIS A 99 35.84 -0.33 -17.75
CA HIS A 99 35.19 -1.32 -18.62
C HIS A 99 36.22 -2.28 -19.22
N LYS A 100 35.97 -3.58 -19.07
CA LYS A 100 36.87 -4.65 -19.53
C LYS A 100 36.31 -5.35 -20.76
N ALA A 101 35.18 -6.04 -20.59
CA ALA A 101 34.54 -6.78 -21.67
C ALA A 101 33.08 -7.08 -21.34
N THR A 102 32.26 -7.31 -22.36
CA THR A 102 30.87 -7.75 -22.19
C THR A 102 30.77 -9.21 -21.74
N PHE A 103 29.59 -9.64 -21.29
CA PHE A 103 29.35 -11.03 -20.91
C PHE A 103 29.77 -12.02 -22.02
N ASN A 104 30.36 -13.14 -21.60
CA ASN A 104 30.85 -14.21 -22.46
C ASN A 104 31.90 -13.73 -23.49
N ARG A 105 32.74 -12.77 -23.08
CA ARG A 105 33.95 -12.36 -23.82
C ARG A 105 35.14 -12.38 -22.87
N ILE A 106 36.23 -12.97 -23.35
CA ILE A 106 37.49 -13.02 -22.60
C ILE A 106 38.17 -11.66 -22.71
N PHE A 107 38.46 -11.03 -21.58
CA PHE A 107 39.32 -9.87 -21.49
C PHE A 107 40.75 -10.33 -21.21
N ASN A 108 41.71 -9.83 -21.98
CA ASN A 108 43.13 -10.05 -21.73
C ASN A 108 43.79 -8.71 -21.39
N ASP A 109 44.36 -8.60 -20.19
CA ASP A 109 45.10 -7.42 -19.78
C ASP A 109 46.56 -7.55 -20.24
N THR A 110 47.18 -6.43 -20.59
CA THR A 110 48.58 -6.43 -21.05
C THR A 110 49.58 -6.52 -19.90
N GLN A 111 49.12 -6.26 -18.68
CA GLN A 111 49.91 -6.27 -17.45
C GLN A 111 49.76 -7.58 -16.68
N VAL A 112 50.86 -8.06 -16.11
CA VAL A 112 50.88 -9.21 -15.20
C VAL A 112 50.60 -8.70 -13.78
N PHE A 113 49.53 -9.17 -13.15
CA PHE A 113 49.19 -8.83 -11.77
C PHE A 113 50.16 -9.55 -10.81
N THR A 114 51.23 -8.85 -10.45
CA THR A 114 52.24 -9.30 -9.47
C THR A 114 52.02 -8.58 -8.14
N TYR A 115 52.42 -9.23 -7.04
CA TYR A 115 52.30 -8.72 -5.66
C TYR A 115 53.43 -7.76 -5.31
#